data_AF-J3BL45-F1
#
_entry.id   AF-J3BL45-F1
#
_cell.length_a   1.000
_cell.length_b   1.000
_cell.length_c   1.000
_cell.angle_alpha   90.00
_cell.angle_beta   90.00
_cell.angle_gamma   90.00
#
_symmetry.space_group_name_H-M   'P 1'
#
loop_
_entity.id
_entity.type
_entity.pdbx_description
1 polymer ?
#
loop_
_entity_poly.entity_id
_entity_poly.type
_entity_poly.pdbx_seq_one_letter_code
_entity_poly.pdbx_strand_id
1 'polypeptide(L)'
;MTTGHQKVGTAAADARTRSALRQIKAFAKRPDLDCGCSSVVGEVLLNLRPKERAAVVGELFLSAVRQRMKVTTLMELLMELDQFGPATDQGEIEEAAMIFDDMAEQARLGSQLLRAFSYNRSELRDVATRVPRVSAGSL
;
A
#
# COMPACT_ATOMS: atom_id res chain seq x y z
N MET A 1 -18.05 2.26 38.82
CA MET A 1 -16.62 2.17 38.44
C MET A 1 -16.45 1.08 37.37
N THR A 2 -16.60 1.40 36.08
CA THR A 2 -16.33 0.45 34.97
C THR A 2 -16.08 1.21 33.65
N THR A 3 -14.94 1.90 33.53
CA THR A 3 -14.52 2.58 32.29
C THR A 3 -13.03 2.40 32.00
N GLY A 4 -12.44 1.26 32.40
CA GLY A 4 -11.01 0.96 32.21
C GLY A 4 -10.68 0.09 30.98
N HIS A 5 -11.55 -0.85 30.60
CA HIS A 5 -11.18 -1.87 29.60
C HIS A 5 -11.39 -1.46 28.13
N GLN A 6 -12.28 -0.49 27.84
CA GLN A 6 -12.59 -0.13 26.46
C GLN A 6 -11.49 0.71 25.78
N LYS A 7 -10.78 1.57 26.54
CA LYS A 7 -9.73 2.46 26.03
C LYS A 7 -8.41 1.75 25.72
N VAL A 8 -8.09 0.70 26.49
CA VAL A 8 -6.86 -0.10 26.30
C VAL A 8 -6.97 -0.96 25.04
N GLY A 9 -8.16 -1.51 24.77
CA GLY A 9 -8.41 -2.35 23.60
C GLY A 9 -8.34 -1.61 22.26
N THR A 10 -8.76 -0.35 22.20
CA THR A 10 -8.68 0.49 20.99
C THR A 10 -7.26 0.99 20.74
N ALA A 11 -6.56 1.49 21.76
CA ALA A 11 -5.17 1.94 21.61
C ALA A 11 -4.21 0.81 21.15
N ALA A 12 -4.40 -0.41 21.67
CA ALA A 12 -3.64 -1.58 21.25
C ALA A 12 -3.99 -2.04 19.82
N ALA A 13 -5.24 -1.85 19.38
CA ALA A 13 -5.66 -2.10 18.01
C ALA A 13 -4.99 -1.12 17.03
N ASP A 14 -4.97 0.16 17.38
CA ASP A 14 -4.37 1.22 16.57
C ASP A 14 -2.85 1.06 16.46
N ALA A 15 -2.19 0.61 17.53
CA ALA A 15 -0.76 0.28 17.50
C ALA A 15 -0.45 -0.87 16.53
N ARG A 16 -1.27 -1.94 16.53
CA ARG A 16 -1.11 -3.08 15.61
C ARG A 16 -1.32 -2.70 14.15
N THR A 17 -2.39 -1.96 13.85
CA THR A 17 -2.67 -1.43 12.50
C THR A 17 -1.50 -0.58 11.98
N ARG A 18 -0.98 0.35 12.80
CA ARG A 18 0.18 1.18 12.42
C ARG A 18 1.46 0.37 12.24
N SER A 19 1.68 -0.65 13.06
CA SER A 19 2.85 -1.53 12.93
C SER A 19 2.81 -2.33 11.62
N ALA A 20 1.67 -2.96 11.32
CA ALA A 20 1.47 -3.70 10.08
C ALA A 20 1.65 -2.81 8.84
N LEU A 21 1.11 -1.59 8.87
CA LEU A 21 1.30 -0.63 7.78
C LEU A 21 2.77 -0.28 7.56
N ARG A 22 3.55 -0.09 8.63
CA ARG A 22 4.98 0.20 8.52
C ARG A 22 5.75 -0.98 7.91
N GLN A 23 5.45 -2.20 8.34
CA GLN A 23 6.08 -3.41 7.80
C GLN A 23 5.75 -3.58 6.31
N ILE A 24 4.48 -3.50 5.91
CA ILE A 24 4.07 -3.64 4.51
C ILE A 24 4.73 -2.56 3.62
N LYS A 25 4.77 -1.31 4.09
CA LYS A 25 5.45 -0.22 3.36
C LYS A 25 6.97 -0.43 3.25
N ALA A 26 7.60 -1.02 4.26
CA ALA A 26 9.03 -1.34 4.22
C ALA A 26 9.33 -2.44 3.19
N PHE A 27 8.48 -3.48 3.10
CA PHE A 27 8.60 -4.51 2.06
C PHE A 27 8.40 -3.92 0.66
N ALA A 28 7.41 -3.02 0.50
CA ALA A 28 7.16 -2.38 -0.78
C ALA A 28 8.36 -1.57 -1.32
N LYS A 29 9.23 -1.09 -0.41
CA LYS A 29 10.40 -0.29 -0.79
C LYS A 29 11.58 -1.11 -1.31
N ARG A 30 11.66 -2.42 -1.05
CA ARG A 30 12.82 -3.26 -1.44
C ARG A 30 12.65 -3.86 -2.84
N PRO A 31 13.41 -3.40 -3.86
CA PRO A 31 13.21 -3.79 -5.26
C PRO A 31 13.71 -5.20 -5.62
N ASP A 32 14.63 -5.75 -4.84
CA ASP A 32 15.29 -7.05 -5.05
C ASP A 32 14.41 -8.26 -4.70
N LEU A 33 13.20 -8.01 -4.17
CA LEU A 33 12.22 -9.03 -3.81
C LEU A 33 11.07 -9.05 -4.84
N ASP A 34 11.39 -9.39 -6.09
CA ASP A 34 10.37 -9.68 -7.10
C ASP A 34 9.66 -11.03 -6.84
N CYS A 35 10.12 -11.78 -5.83
CA CYS A 35 9.53 -13.03 -5.37
C CYS A 35 9.16 -12.96 -3.86
N GLY A 36 7.87 -12.96 -3.53
CA GLY A 36 7.38 -13.20 -2.17
C GLY A 36 6.86 -11.99 -1.38
N CYS A 37 6.92 -10.76 -1.92
CA CYS A 37 6.31 -9.61 -1.22
C CYS A 37 4.80 -9.79 -1.01
N SER A 38 4.09 -10.46 -1.93
CA SER A 38 2.67 -10.79 -1.74
C SER A 38 2.43 -11.80 -0.61
N SER A 39 3.30 -12.81 -0.44
CA SER A 39 3.16 -13.80 0.64
C SER A 39 3.47 -13.19 2.00
N VAL A 40 4.52 -12.37 2.10
CA VAL A 40 4.86 -11.67 3.36
C VAL A 40 3.78 -10.66 3.75
N VAL A 41 3.24 -9.90 2.79
CA VAL A 41 2.10 -9.02 3.04
C VAL A 41 0.87 -9.82 3.46
N GLY A 42 0.61 -10.96 2.83
CA GLY A 42 -0.44 -11.89 3.22
C GLY A 42 -0.30 -12.35 4.67
N GLU A 43 0.88 -12.81 5.07
CA GLU A 43 1.18 -13.24 6.44
C GLU A 43 0.98 -12.13 7.48
N VAL A 44 1.47 -10.91 7.20
CA VAL A 44 1.28 -9.77 8.11
C VAL A 44 -0.21 -9.48 8.32
N LEU A 45 -1.02 -9.61 7.26
CA LEU A 45 -2.45 -9.31 7.31
C LEU A 45 -3.26 -10.44 7.92
N LEU A 46 -2.85 -11.70 7.73
CA LEU A 46 -3.46 -12.87 8.38
C LEU A 46 -3.37 -12.80 9.91
N ASN A 47 -2.31 -12.19 10.45
CA ASN A 47 -2.13 -11.96 11.89
C ASN A 47 -3.02 -10.85 12.49
N LEU A 48 -3.76 -10.11 11.66
CA LEU A 48 -4.68 -9.07 12.10
C LEU A 48 -6.12 -9.56 12.22
N ARG A 49 -6.86 -8.99 13.18
CA ARG A 49 -8.31 -9.20 13.29
C ARG A 49 -9.02 -8.60 12.07
N PRO A 50 -10.22 -9.08 11.69
CA PRO A 50 -10.91 -8.62 10.49
C PRO A 50 -11.06 -7.09 10.37
N LYS A 51 -11.39 -6.40 11.47
CA LYS A 51 -11.52 -4.94 11.49
C LYS A 51 -10.17 -4.22 11.28
N GLU A 52 -9.09 -4.72 11.89
CA GLU A 52 -7.74 -4.18 11.72
C GLU A 52 -7.25 -4.40 10.30
N ARG A 53 -7.50 -5.59 9.75
CA ARG A 53 -7.17 -5.93 8.35
C ARG A 53 -7.88 -5.01 7.37
N ALA A 54 -9.19 -4.77 7.53
CA ALA A 54 -9.94 -3.87 6.68
C ALA A 54 -9.38 -2.44 6.72
N ALA A 55 -9.00 -1.95 7.90
CA ALA A 55 -8.36 -0.64 8.06
C ALA A 55 -7.00 -0.57 7.35
N VAL A 56 -6.15 -1.60 7.50
CA VAL A 56 -4.86 -1.66 6.80
C VAL A 56 -5.06 -1.69 5.28
N VAL A 57 -5.98 -2.50 4.77
CA VAL A 57 -6.28 -2.59 3.32
C VAL A 57 -6.76 -1.25 2.76
N GLY A 58 -7.63 -0.53 3.48
CA GLY A 58 -8.04 0.82 3.11
C GLY A 58 -6.87 1.80 3.02
N GLU A 59 -5.96 1.75 4.00
CA GLU A 59 -4.76 2.58 4.01
C GLU A 59 -3.74 2.23 2.92
N LEU A 60 -3.67 0.97 2.48
CA LEU A 60 -2.86 0.57 1.32
C LEU A 60 -3.36 1.23 0.05
N PHE A 61 -4.68 1.20 -0.18
CA PHE A 61 -5.29 1.85 -1.34
C PHE A 61 -5.06 3.37 -1.32
N LEU A 62 -5.33 4.03 -0.18
CA LEU A 62 -5.08 5.47 -0.03
C LEU A 62 -3.59 5.81 -0.22
N SER A 63 -2.68 4.94 0.25
CA SER A 63 -1.25 5.14 0.03
C SER A 63 -0.87 5.02 -1.44
N ALA A 64 -1.49 4.11 -2.20
CA ALA A 64 -1.28 4.02 -3.66
C ALA A 64 -1.80 5.28 -4.38
N VAL A 65 -2.96 5.79 -4.00
CA VAL A 65 -3.49 7.07 -4.51
C VAL A 65 -2.53 8.22 -4.23
N ARG A 66 -1.92 8.27 -3.04
CA ARG A 66 -0.88 9.27 -2.71
C ARG A 66 0.34 9.15 -3.63
N GLN A 67 0.80 7.94 -3.97
CA GLN A 67 1.92 7.81 -4.92
C GLN A 67 1.56 8.31 -6.32
N ARG A 68 0.32 8.08 -6.78
CA ARG A 68 -0.17 8.67 -8.04
C ARG A 68 -0.05 10.20 -8.02
N MET A 69 -0.48 10.84 -6.93
CA MET A 69 -0.38 12.30 -6.81
C MET A 69 1.07 12.79 -6.88
N LYS A 70 2.02 12.10 -6.24
CA LYS A 70 3.44 12.45 -6.36
C LYS A 70 3.96 12.31 -7.79
N VAL A 71 3.59 11.24 -8.49
CA VAL A 71 3.95 11.05 -9.91
C VAL A 71 3.40 12.21 -10.75
N THR A 72 2.16 12.64 -10.51
CA THR A 72 1.60 13.83 -11.18
C THR A 72 2.43 15.08 -10.91
N THR A 73 2.80 15.35 -9.66
CA THR A 73 3.65 16.51 -9.33
C THR A 73 5.02 16.43 -9.99
N LEU A 74 5.65 15.26 -10.04
CA LEU A 74 6.94 15.09 -10.72
C LEU A 74 6.80 15.28 -12.25
N MET A 75 5.69 14.84 -12.85
CA MET A 75 5.40 15.13 -14.27
C MET A 75 5.24 16.63 -14.54
N GLU A 76 4.64 17.38 -13.62
CA GLU A 76 4.50 18.84 -13.73
C GLU A 76 5.88 19.53 -13.75
N LEU A 77 6.84 19.04 -12.94
CA LEU A 77 8.21 19.55 -12.95
C LEU A 77 8.95 19.28 -14.28
N LEU A 78 8.56 18.23 -15.00
CA LEU A 78 9.15 17.87 -16.29
C LEU A 78 8.51 18.58 -17.49
N MET A 79 7.53 19.49 -17.28
CA MET A 79 6.85 20.14 -18.40
C MET A 79 7.77 20.99 -19.27
N GLU A 80 8.86 21.50 -18.72
CA GLU A 80 9.82 22.36 -19.44
C GLU A 80 10.86 21.57 -20.24
N LEU A 81 10.84 20.22 -20.20
CA LEU A 81 11.78 19.40 -20.98
C LEU A 81 11.65 19.62 -22.49
N ASP A 82 10.48 20.03 -22.97
CA ASP A 82 10.26 20.32 -24.40
C ASP A 82 11.04 21.55 -24.90
N GLN A 83 11.53 22.37 -23.98
CA GLN A 83 12.38 23.53 -24.25
C GLN A 83 13.88 23.17 -24.22
N PHE A 84 14.23 21.94 -23.87
CA PHE A 84 15.62 21.50 -23.85
C PHE A 84 16.19 21.46 -25.27
N GLY A 85 17.46 21.84 -25.39
CA GLY A 85 18.16 21.90 -26.66
C GLY A 85 19.67 21.73 -26.51
N PRO A 86 20.43 21.87 -27.60
CA PRO A 86 21.89 21.65 -27.58
C PRO A 86 22.69 22.54 -26.62
N ALA A 87 22.08 23.62 -26.11
CA ALA A 87 22.70 24.57 -25.18
C ALA A 87 22.18 24.43 -23.73
N THR A 88 21.28 23.48 -23.45
CA THR A 88 20.78 23.20 -22.10
C THR A 88 21.94 22.82 -21.18
N ASP A 89 21.90 23.29 -19.94
CA ASP A 89 22.96 23.01 -18.98
C ASP A 89 22.97 21.54 -18.59
N GLN A 90 24.16 20.97 -18.41
CA GLN A 90 24.32 19.57 -18.03
C GLN A 90 23.62 19.26 -16.69
N GLY A 91 23.62 20.20 -15.75
CA GLY A 91 22.93 20.07 -14.47
C GLY A 91 21.41 19.98 -14.62
N GLU A 92 20.81 20.74 -15.55
CA GLU A 92 19.37 20.68 -15.85
C GLU A 92 18.98 19.29 -16.43
N ILE A 93 19.86 18.72 -17.28
CA ILE A 93 19.67 17.38 -17.84
C ILE A 93 19.78 16.31 -16.74
N GLU A 94 20.76 16.43 -15.85
CA GLU A 94 20.94 15.51 -14.72
C GLU A 94 19.77 15.60 -13.72
N GLU A 95 19.27 16.79 -13.43
CA GLU A 95 18.08 16.98 -12.60
C GLU A 95 16.83 16.35 -13.22
N ALA A 96 16.59 16.56 -14.51
CA ALA A 96 15.49 15.92 -15.23
C ALA A 96 15.57 14.39 -15.17
N ALA A 97 16.78 13.83 -15.31
CA ALA A 97 17.00 12.39 -15.18
C ALA A 97 16.65 11.88 -13.76
N MET A 98 17.07 12.59 -12.71
CA MET A 98 16.73 12.24 -11.33
C MET A 98 15.22 12.29 -11.07
N ILE A 99 14.49 13.24 -11.66
CA ILE A 99 13.03 13.32 -11.53
C ILE A 99 12.36 12.10 -12.18
N PHE A 100 12.85 11.60 -13.33
CA PHE A 100 12.37 10.36 -13.91
C PHE A 100 12.60 9.14 -13.02
N ASP A 101 13.76 9.05 -12.38
CA ASP A 101 14.07 7.97 -11.42
C ASP A 101 13.12 8.02 -10.21
N ASP A 102 12.86 9.20 -9.66
CA ASP A 102 11.90 9.41 -8.58
C ASP A 102 10.48 9.01 -9.00
N MET A 103 10.07 9.34 -10.22
CA MET A 103 8.78 8.91 -10.78
C MET A 103 8.69 7.40 -10.88
N ALA A 104 9.73 6.74 -11.40
CA ALA A 104 9.78 5.29 -11.49
C ALA A 104 9.68 4.64 -10.10
N GLU A 105 10.36 5.20 -9.09
CA GLU A 105 10.25 4.73 -7.71
C GLU A 105 8.81 4.88 -7.19
N GLN A 106 8.18 6.06 -7.32
CA GLN A 106 6.82 6.27 -6.82
C GLN A 106 5.80 5.38 -7.54
N ALA A 107 5.93 5.21 -8.85
CA ALA A 107 5.07 4.33 -9.65
C ALA A 107 5.21 2.87 -9.22
N ARG A 108 6.45 2.41 -8.99
CA ARG A 108 6.74 1.07 -8.48
C ARG A 108 6.12 0.85 -7.10
N LEU A 109 6.26 1.81 -6.18
CA LEU A 109 5.63 1.75 -4.85
C LEU A 109 4.10 1.67 -4.95
N GLY A 110 3.50 2.49 -5.81
CA GLY A 110 2.06 2.44 -6.08
C GLY A 110 1.59 1.08 -6.58
N SER A 111 2.30 0.49 -7.55
CA SER A 111 2.04 -0.85 -8.07
C SER A 111 2.07 -1.92 -6.98
N GLN A 112 3.10 -1.90 -6.12
CA GLN A 112 3.23 -2.88 -5.04
C GLN A 112 2.15 -2.75 -3.96
N LEU A 113 1.75 -1.52 -3.62
CA LEU A 113 0.64 -1.27 -2.71
C LEU A 113 -0.69 -1.80 -3.29
N LEU A 114 -0.90 -1.67 -4.60
CA LEU A 114 -2.09 -2.22 -5.28
C LEU A 114 -2.07 -3.74 -5.37
N ARG A 115 -0.91 -4.37 -5.60
CA ARG A 115 -0.75 -5.84 -5.56
C ARG A 115 -1.09 -6.37 -4.17
N ALA A 116 -0.57 -5.72 -3.12
CA ALA A 116 -0.90 -6.01 -1.72
C ALA A 116 -2.41 -5.88 -1.42
N PHE A 117 -3.04 -4.81 -1.92
CA PHE A 117 -4.49 -4.61 -1.83
C PHE A 117 -5.28 -5.72 -2.53
N SER A 118 -4.89 -6.08 -3.75
CA SER A 118 -5.56 -7.10 -4.57
C SER A 118 -5.56 -8.48 -3.91
N TYR A 119 -4.40 -8.92 -3.39
CA TYR A 119 -4.24 -10.22 -2.73
C TYR A 119 -5.24 -10.41 -1.56
N ASN A 120 -5.52 -9.34 -0.81
CA ASN A 120 -6.48 -9.43 0.30
C ASN A 120 -7.92 -9.57 -0.19
N ARG A 121 -8.25 -8.97 -1.32
CA ARG A 121 -9.60 -9.02 -1.87
C ARG A 121 -9.94 -10.43 -2.38
N SER A 122 -8.96 -11.14 -2.96
CA SER A 122 -9.12 -12.54 -3.36
C SER A 122 -9.27 -13.47 -2.14
N GLU A 123 -8.42 -13.34 -1.13
CA GLU A 123 -8.46 -14.17 0.09
C GLU A 123 -9.78 -13.99 0.86
N LEU A 124 -10.27 -12.76 1.00
CA LEU A 124 -11.56 -12.51 1.66
C LEU A 124 -12.73 -13.12 0.87
N ARG A 125 -12.64 -13.15 -0.47
CA ARG A 125 -13.64 -13.78 -1.32
C ARG A 125 -13.61 -15.30 -1.19
N ASP A 126 -12.43 -15.90 -1.11
CA ASP A 126 -12.26 -17.35 -0.93
C ASP A 126 -12.66 -17.84 0.47
N VAL A 127 -12.44 -17.02 1.51
CA VAL A 127 -12.99 -17.32 2.84
C VAL A 127 -14.51 -17.24 2.82
N ALA A 128 -15.11 -16.23 2.20
CA ALA A 128 -16.56 -16.07 2.12
C ALA A 128 -17.26 -17.21 1.36
N THR A 129 -16.62 -17.79 0.35
CA THR A 129 -17.15 -18.95 -0.39
C THR A 129 -16.97 -20.28 0.35
N ARG A 130 -16.01 -20.37 1.27
CA ARG A 130 -15.77 -21.58 2.09
C ARG A 130 -16.59 -21.64 3.39
N VAL A 131 -17.26 -20.57 3.81
CA VAL A 131 -18.19 -20.63 4.95
C VAL A 131 -19.40 -21.49 4.54
N PRO A 132 -19.65 -22.64 5.19
CA PRO A 132 -20.85 -23.42 4.93
C PRO A 132 -22.05 -22.54 5.28
N ARG A 133 -22.94 -22.29 4.32
CA ARG A 133 -24.29 -21.84 4.64
C ARG A 133 -24.90 -22.93 5.51
N VAL A 134 -24.96 -22.70 6.82
CA VAL A 134 -25.85 -23.47 7.69
C VAL A 134 -27.23 -23.25 7.12
N SER A 135 -27.72 -24.25 6.40
CA SER A 135 -29.11 -24.35 6.01
C SER A 135 -29.89 -24.37 7.31
N ALA A 136 -30.53 -23.26 7.65
CA ALA A 136 -31.62 -23.25 8.60
C ALA A 136 -32.77 -24.02 7.95
N GLY A 137 -32.67 -25.34 8.01
CA GLY A 137 -33.76 -26.26 7.70
C GLY A 137 -34.84 -26.11 8.76
N SER A 138 -36.05 -25.91 8.28
CA SER A 138 -37.30 -25.82 9.02
C SER A 138 -37.48 -26.94 10.05
N LEU A 139 -38.07 -26.59 11.20
CA LEU A 139 -39.19 -27.27 11.86
C LEU A 139 -39.74 -26.36 12.97
#